data_AF-A0A7W7ZFW7-F1
#
_entry.id   AF-A0A7W7ZFW7-F1
#
_cell.length_a   1.000
_cell.length_b   1.000
_cell.length_c   1.000
_cell.angle_alpha   90.00
_cell.angle_beta   90.00
_cell.angle_gamma   90.00
#
_symmetry.space_group_name_H-M   'P 1'
#
loop_
_entity.id
_entity.type
_entity.pdbx_description
1 polymer ?
#
loop_
_entity_poly.entity_id
_entity_poly.type
_entity_poly.pdbx_seq_one_letter_code
_entity_poly.pdbx_strand_id
1 'polypeptide(L)'
;MTERRACRLAKQPRGTQRYRAIRQEDEDALTQAIVLLASQYGRYGYRRITALAEAGRLWVGKDRVERIWRREGLKVPQKQKPRGRLWLNDGSCVRLRPTHKNYVWSYDFVSARTHDGRSVRLLNLIDEHARESLLVRAERRWSSSRVISALADVMVMKGVPEHLRSDIVLTQEGKAGEKRRSLSIPYGMCLTTTVPPSGFHEQGLSVRP
;
A
#
# COMPACT_ATOMS: atom_id res chain seq x y z
N MET A 1 31.27 -50.21 11.09
CA MET A 1 30.82 -50.34 9.67
C MET A 1 31.83 -49.60 8.80
N THR A 2 32.36 -50.17 7.71
CA THR A 2 33.42 -49.53 6.91
C THR A 2 32.86 -48.55 5.87
N GLU A 3 33.60 -47.46 5.56
CA GLU A 3 33.27 -46.46 4.53
C GLU A 3 32.84 -47.13 3.21
N ARG A 4 33.55 -48.19 2.80
CA ARG A 4 33.24 -48.98 1.59
C ARG A 4 31.85 -49.63 1.62
N ARG A 5 31.45 -50.16 2.78
CA ARG A 5 30.18 -50.87 2.96
C ARG A 5 29.02 -49.87 3.01
N ALA A 6 29.24 -48.71 3.64
CA ALA A 6 28.28 -47.61 3.69
C ALA A 6 28.03 -46.99 2.30
N CYS A 7 29.08 -46.61 1.55
CA CYS A 7 28.94 -46.03 0.21
C CYS A 7 28.28 -46.99 -0.79
N ARG A 8 28.52 -48.32 -0.66
CA ARG A 8 27.86 -49.34 -1.49
C ARG A 8 26.37 -49.45 -1.17
N LEU A 9 26.00 -49.43 0.11
CA LEU A 9 24.61 -49.45 0.56
C LEU A 9 23.85 -48.22 0.05
N ALA A 10 24.48 -47.04 0.14
CA ALA A 10 23.91 -45.77 -0.29
C ALA A 10 23.99 -45.51 -1.80
N LYS A 11 24.60 -46.42 -2.60
CA LYS A 11 24.88 -46.24 -4.03
C LYS A 11 25.62 -44.91 -4.35
N GLN A 12 26.43 -44.41 -3.42
CA GLN A 12 27.13 -43.14 -3.56
C GLN A 12 28.60 -43.36 -3.99
N PRO A 13 29.10 -42.63 -5.01
CA PRO A 13 30.52 -42.63 -5.36
C PRO A 13 31.38 -42.17 -4.17
N ARG A 14 32.48 -42.88 -3.90
CA ARG A 14 33.38 -42.57 -2.78
C ARG A 14 34.03 -41.18 -2.90
N GLY A 15 34.21 -40.68 -4.13
CA GLY A 15 34.69 -39.33 -4.39
C GLY A 15 33.79 -38.26 -3.77
N THR A 16 32.47 -38.45 -3.83
CA THR A 16 31.48 -37.57 -3.18
C THR A 16 31.58 -37.63 -1.66
N GLN A 17 31.82 -38.81 -1.09
CA GLN A 17 31.99 -38.96 0.37
C GLN A 17 33.28 -38.31 0.90
N ARG A 18 34.32 -38.29 0.07
CA ARG A 18 35.64 -37.73 0.39
C ARG A 18 35.78 -36.26 0.02
N TYR A 19 34.81 -35.72 -0.72
CA TYR A 19 34.82 -34.33 -1.13
C TYR A 19 34.71 -33.44 0.10
N ARG A 20 35.78 -32.69 0.40
CA ARG A 20 35.73 -31.56 1.31
C ARG A 20 35.53 -30.30 0.49
N ALA A 21 34.49 -29.54 0.81
CA ALA A 21 34.29 -28.24 0.21
C ALA A 21 35.52 -27.37 0.50
N ILE A 22 36.18 -26.91 -0.57
CA ILE A 22 37.28 -25.97 -0.46
C ILE A 22 36.66 -24.60 -0.22
N ARG A 23 36.87 -24.07 0.98
CA ARG A 23 36.49 -22.69 1.32
C ARG A 23 37.55 -21.77 0.75
N GLN A 24 37.16 -20.81 -0.08
CA GLN A 24 38.11 -19.82 -0.60
C GLN A 24 38.39 -18.78 0.50
N GLU A 25 39.63 -18.30 0.60
CA GLU A 25 40.03 -17.30 1.62
C GLU A 25 39.25 -15.98 1.49
N ASP A 26 38.83 -15.61 0.28
CA ASP A 26 38.06 -14.39 0.00
C ASP A 26 36.59 -14.47 0.43
N GLU A 27 36.11 -15.65 0.88
CA GLU A 27 34.69 -15.87 1.15
C GLU A 27 34.19 -15.08 2.36
N ASP A 28 35.03 -14.84 3.37
CA ASP A 28 34.65 -14.04 4.55
C ASP A 28 34.52 -12.56 4.19
N ALA A 29 35.49 -12.02 3.45
CA ALA A 29 35.46 -10.65 2.99
C ALA A 29 34.24 -10.39 2.09
N LEU A 30 33.93 -11.34 1.20
CA LEU A 30 32.74 -11.28 0.36
C LEU A 30 31.45 -11.35 1.18
N THR A 31 31.41 -12.20 2.20
CA THR A 31 30.23 -12.32 3.09
C THR A 31 29.97 -11.01 3.81
N GLN A 32 31.01 -10.38 4.37
CA GLN A 32 30.91 -9.08 5.02
C GLN A 32 30.41 -8.00 4.06
N ALA A 33 30.95 -7.95 2.83
CA ALA A 33 30.50 -6.99 1.82
C ALA A 33 29.01 -7.17 1.45
N ILE A 34 28.54 -8.42 1.29
CA ILE A 34 27.13 -8.72 0.99
C ILE A 34 26.22 -8.32 2.15
N VAL A 35 26.61 -8.61 3.40
CA VAL A 35 25.84 -8.23 4.60
C VAL A 35 25.77 -6.72 4.76
N LEU A 36 26.85 -5.99 4.49
CA LEU A 36 26.87 -4.53 4.49
C LEU A 36 25.91 -3.95 3.45
N LEU A 37 25.99 -4.43 2.21
CA LEU A 37 25.09 -4.00 1.13
C LEU A 37 23.63 -4.36 1.43
N ALA A 38 23.35 -5.54 2.00
CA ALA A 38 22.02 -5.93 2.39
C ALA A 38 21.45 -5.05 3.52
N SER A 39 22.31 -4.64 4.47
CA SER A 39 21.92 -3.75 5.57
C SER A 39 21.63 -2.33 5.07
N GLN A 40 22.44 -1.82 4.14
CA GLN A 40 22.24 -0.51 3.52
C GLN A 40 21.01 -0.49 2.59
N TYR A 41 20.78 -1.58 1.85
CA TYR A 41 19.71 -1.71 0.87
C TYR A 41 18.73 -2.82 1.23
N GLY A 42 18.12 -2.76 2.42
CA GLY A 42 17.26 -3.82 2.98
C GLY A 42 16.04 -4.26 2.16
N ARG A 43 15.72 -3.60 1.05
CA ARG A 43 14.66 -4.02 0.09
C ARG A 43 15.19 -4.77 -1.13
N TYR A 44 16.50 -4.89 -1.26
CA TYR A 44 17.13 -5.46 -2.44
C TYR A 44 17.39 -6.94 -2.19
N GLY A 45 17.01 -7.78 -3.14
CA GLY A 45 17.37 -9.19 -3.13
C GLY A 45 18.75 -9.43 -3.71
N TYR A 46 19.25 -10.66 -3.54
CA TYR A 46 20.57 -11.07 -3.96
C TYR A 46 20.94 -10.70 -5.41
N ARG A 47 19.97 -10.69 -6.36
CA ARG A 47 20.20 -10.25 -7.76
C ARG A 47 20.60 -8.77 -7.87
N ARG A 48 19.94 -7.89 -7.11
CA ARG A 48 20.29 -6.45 -7.08
C ARG A 48 21.58 -6.21 -6.31
N ILE A 49 21.81 -6.96 -5.24
CA ILE A 49 23.07 -6.88 -4.49
C ILE A 49 24.25 -7.38 -5.34
N THR A 50 24.06 -8.39 -6.19
CA THR A 50 25.08 -8.84 -7.15
C THR A 50 25.47 -7.71 -8.10
N ALA A 51 24.48 -7.02 -8.69
CA ALA A 51 24.74 -5.89 -9.58
C ALA A 51 25.46 -4.71 -8.87
N LEU A 52 25.15 -4.46 -7.59
CA LEU A 52 25.85 -3.46 -6.79
C LEU A 52 27.29 -3.88 -6.46
N ALA A 53 27.51 -5.16 -6.19
CA ALA A 53 28.85 -5.70 -5.96
C ALA A 53 29.71 -5.58 -7.23
N GLU A 54 29.17 -5.94 -8.40
CA GLU A 54 29.84 -5.79 -9.70
C GLU A 54 30.20 -4.32 -10.00
N ALA A 55 29.27 -3.39 -9.72
CA ALA A 55 29.52 -1.96 -9.84
C ALA A 55 30.62 -1.46 -8.87
N GLY A 56 30.72 -2.07 -7.70
CA GLY A 56 31.79 -1.88 -6.72
C GLY A 56 33.09 -2.61 -7.04
N ARG A 57 33.24 -3.18 -8.25
CA ARG A 57 34.40 -3.96 -8.73
C ARG A 57 34.62 -5.30 -8.00
N LEU A 58 33.61 -5.81 -7.31
CA LEU A 58 33.58 -7.19 -6.80
C LEU A 58 33.02 -8.11 -7.90
N TRP A 59 33.92 -8.76 -8.65
CA TRP A 59 33.56 -9.70 -9.71
C TRP A 59 33.06 -11.03 -9.12
N VAL A 60 31.77 -11.10 -8.79
CA VAL A 60 31.17 -12.25 -8.12
C VAL A 60 29.93 -12.71 -8.87
N GLY A 61 29.92 -13.97 -9.30
CA GLY A 61 28.76 -14.56 -9.96
C GLY A 61 27.54 -14.60 -9.04
N LYS A 62 26.36 -14.34 -9.62
CA LYS A 62 25.05 -14.37 -8.96
C LYS A 62 24.85 -15.61 -8.07
N ASP A 63 25.25 -16.80 -8.51
CA ASP A 63 25.04 -18.04 -7.76
C ASP A 63 25.88 -18.11 -6.48
N ARG A 64 27.05 -17.46 -6.48
CA ARG A 64 27.92 -17.34 -5.29
C ARG A 64 27.28 -16.39 -4.27
N VAL A 65 26.75 -15.25 -4.73
CA VAL A 65 25.99 -14.31 -3.88
C VAL A 65 24.74 -14.98 -3.34
N GLU A 66 24.00 -15.74 -4.16
CA GLU A 66 22.80 -16.46 -3.72
C GLU A 66 23.09 -17.49 -2.62
N ARG A 67 24.21 -18.21 -2.73
CA ARG A 67 24.63 -19.19 -1.72
C ARG A 67 24.95 -18.52 -0.39
N ILE A 68 25.71 -17.43 -0.41
CA ILE A 68 26.02 -16.63 0.79
C ILE A 68 24.73 -16.05 1.37
N TRP A 69 23.86 -15.49 0.53
CA TRP A 69 22.56 -14.93 0.93
C TRP A 69 21.70 -15.93 1.70
N ARG A 70 21.61 -17.18 1.21
CA ARG A 70 20.87 -18.25 1.89
C ARG A 70 21.55 -18.71 3.17
N ARG A 71 22.89 -18.81 3.19
CA ARG A 71 23.67 -19.22 4.38
C ARG A 71 23.53 -18.21 5.51
N GLU A 72 23.65 -16.92 5.21
CA GLU A 72 23.52 -15.82 6.17
C GLU A 72 22.06 -15.54 6.57
N GLY A 73 21.09 -16.31 6.05
CA GLY A 73 19.67 -16.17 6.38
C GLY A 73 19.04 -14.86 5.91
N LEU A 74 19.67 -14.16 4.96
CA LEU A 74 19.18 -12.89 4.46
C LEU A 74 17.85 -13.06 3.74
N LYS A 75 16.87 -12.22 4.07
CA LYS A 75 15.54 -12.24 3.44
C LYS A 75 15.15 -10.84 3.05
N VAL A 76 14.62 -10.70 1.83
CA VAL A 76 13.98 -9.46 1.42
C VAL A 76 12.66 -9.36 2.19
N PRO A 77 12.45 -8.29 2.98
CA PRO A 77 11.17 -8.06 3.63
C PRO A 77 10.07 -8.03 2.58
N GLN A 78 8.95 -8.67 2.89
CA GLN A 78 7.77 -8.57 2.03
C GLN A 78 7.38 -7.10 1.89
N LYS A 79 6.94 -6.73 0.68
CA LYS A 79 6.46 -5.37 0.40
C LYS A 79 5.34 -5.08 1.39
N GLN A 80 5.61 -4.22 2.38
CA GLN A 80 4.58 -3.79 3.31
C GLN A 80 3.48 -3.12 2.49
N LYS A 81 2.23 -3.47 2.76
CA LYS A 81 1.10 -2.74 2.20
C LYS A 81 1.29 -1.27 2.57
N PRO A 82 1.03 -0.33 1.65
CA PRO A 82 1.06 1.09 1.99
C PRO A 82 0.20 1.27 3.24
N ARG A 83 0.79 1.82 4.31
CA ARG A 83 0.04 2.18 5.51
C ARG A 83 -1.04 3.16 5.06
N GLY A 84 -2.30 2.83 5.31
CA GLY A 84 -3.39 3.78 5.11
C GLY A 84 -3.06 5.05 5.89
N ARG A 85 -3.07 6.18 5.18
CA ARG A 85 -2.84 7.57 5.64
C ARG A 85 -2.16 7.72 7.01
N LEU A 86 -0.88 8.08 6.97
CA LEU A 86 -0.12 8.57 8.11
C LEU A 86 -0.86 9.76 8.73
N TRP A 87 -1.22 9.62 10.00
CA TRP A 87 -1.43 10.74 10.90
C TRP A 87 -0.18 11.61 10.85
N LEU A 88 -0.33 12.90 10.61
CA LEU A 88 0.76 13.83 10.87
C LEU A 88 0.99 13.84 12.39
N ASN A 89 2.26 13.81 12.81
CA ASN A 89 2.67 13.76 14.23
C ASN A 89 2.25 15.00 15.04
N ASP A 90 1.63 16.00 14.40
CA ASP A 90 1.04 17.20 15.00
C ASP A 90 -0.45 17.02 15.38
N GLY A 91 -1.01 15.83 15.16
CA GLY A 91 -2.43 15.55 15.41
C GLY A 91 -3.38 16.16 14.38
N SER A 92 -2.88 16.79 13.31
CA SER A 92 -3.70 17.31 12.24
C SER A 92 -4.03 16.21 11.23
N CYS A 93 -5.11 15.49 11.50
CA CYS A 93 -5.99 15.16 10.40
C CYS A 93 -6.79 16.44 10.16
N VAL A 94 -6.64 17.15 9.04
CA VAL A 94 -7.65 18.17 8.66
C VAL A 94 -8.91 17.44 8.18
N ARG A 95 -9.43 16.55 9.03
CA ARG A 95 -10.81 16.09 8.97
C ARG A 95 -11.60 17.27 9.53
N LEU A 96 -12.25 17.99 8.62
CA LEU A 96 -13.17 19.07 8.94
C LEU A 96 -14.09 18.59 10.06
N ARG A 97 -13.95 19.19 11.25
CA ARG A 97 -14.69 18.78 12.46
C ARG A 97 -16.11 19.29 12.31
N PRO A 98 -17.13 18.43 12.46
CA PRO A 98 -18.50 18.85 12.34
C PRO A 98 -18.89 19.75 13.52
N THR A 99 -19.34 20.98 13.24
CA THR A 99 -19.64 21.99 14.27
C THR A 99 -21.11 22.01 14.67
N HIS A 100 -22.03 21.65 13.77
CA HIS A 100 -23.46 21.61 14.00
C HIS A 100 -24.15 20.61 13.07
N LYS A 101 -25.46 20.36 13.30
CA LYS A 101 -26.29 19.48 12.45
C LYS A 101 -26.32 20.00 11.01
N ASN A 102 -26.29 19.10 10.04
CA ASN A 102 -26.21 19.36 8.60
C ASN A 102 -24.90 20.05 8.14
N TYR A 103 -23.89 20.16 9.00
CA TYR A 103 -22.61 20.75 8.57
C TYR A 103 -21.80 19.80 7.68
N VAL A 104 -21.65 18.53 8.10
CA VAL A 104 -20.98 17.49 7.31
C VAL A 104 -21.85 16.25 7.27
N TRP A 105 -22.25 15.87 6.07
CA TRP A 105 -22.80 14.54 5.82
C TRP A 105 -21.72 13.62 5.29
N SER A 106 -21.65 12.41 5.83
CA SER A 106 -20.82 11.33 5.30
C SER A 106 -21.70 10.26 4.67
N TYR A 107 -21.32 9.79 3.49
CA TYR A 107 -21.96 8.62 2.90
C TYR A 107 -20.96 7.53 2.56
N ASP A 108 -21.39 6.28 2.73
CA ASP A 108 -20.61 5.08 2.47
C ASP A 108 -21.42 4.01 1.73
N PHE A 109 -20.74 2.94 1.31
CA PHE A 109 -21.39 1.76 0.75
C PHE A 109 -21.02 0.50 1.49
N VAL A 110 -22.03 -0.22 1.97
CA VAL A 110 -21.87 -1.55 2.56
C VAL A 110 -22.33 -2.61 1.56
N SER A 111 -21.44 -3.57 1.25
CA SER A 111 -21.80 -4.72 0.42
C SER A 111 -22.37 -5.83 1.29
N ALA A 112 -23.51 -6.37 0.90
CA ALA A 112 -24.15 -7.51 1.54
C ALA A 112 -24.56 -8.55 0.49
N ARG A 113 -24.90 -9.75 0.97
CA ARG A 113 -25.48 -10.81 0.15
C ARG A 113 -26.83 -11.22 0.71
N THR A 114 -27.79 -11.40 -0.18
CA THR A 114 -29.10 -11.95 0.13
C THR A 114 -29.01 -13.47 0.31
N HIS A 115 -30.05 -14.08 0.86
CA HIS A 115 -30.07 -15.54 1.12
C HIS A 115 -29.89 -16.38 -0.17
N ASP A 116 -30.32 -15.85 -1.31
CA ASP A 116 -30.16 -16.44 -2.65
C ASP A 116 -28.77 -16.16 -3.27
N GLY A 117 -27.80 -15.67 -2.47
CA GLY A 117 -26.42 -15.44 -2.88
C GLY A 117 -26.18 -14.22 -3.76
N ARG A 118 -27.23 -13.46 -4.10
CA ARG A 118 -27.12 -12.26 -4.93
C ARG A 118 -26.53 -11.10 -4.13
N SER A 119 -25.69 -10.29 -4.77
CA SER A 119 -25.09 -9.12 -4.13
C SER A 119 -26.07 -7.94 -4.09
N VAL A 120 -26.07 -7.23 -2.97
CA VAL A 120 -26.77 -5.96 -2.78
C VAL A 120 -25.81 -4.96 -2.15
N ARG A 121 -25.95 -3.69 -2.49
CA ARG A 121 -25.15 -2.61 -1.92
C ARG A 121 -26.07 -1.62 -1.21
N LEU A 122 -25.78 -1.35 0.04
CA LEU A 122 -26.48 -0.38 0.86
C LEU A 122 -25.72 0.93 0.80
N LEU A 123 -26.39 2.01 0.41
CA LEU A 123 -25.92 3.38 0.57
C LEU A 123 -26.35 3.82 1.97
N ASN A 124 -25.38 4.10 2.84
CA ASN A 124 -25.65 4.76 4.12
C ASN A 124 -25.27 6.23 4.01
N LEU A 125 -26.11 7.10 4.56
CA LEU A 125 -25.88 8.53 4.67
C LEU A 125 -26.09 8.92 6.13
N ILE A 126 -25.10 9.58 6.72
CA ILE A 126 -25.07 9.92 8.14
C ILE A 126 -24.70 11.39 8.30
N ASP A 127 -25.34 12.07 9.24
CA ASP A 127 -24.89 13.35 9.76
C ASP A 127 -23.76 13.14 10.78
N GLU A 128 -22.56 13.68 10.51
CA GLU A 128 -21.40 13.44 11.38
C GLU A 128 -21.48 14.15 12.75
N HIS A 129 -22.21 15.26 12.84
CA HIS A 129 -22.40 15.98 14.10
C HIS A 129 -23.41 15.24 14.98
N ALA A 130 -24.61 15.00 14.44
CA ALA A 130 -25.70 14.40 15.20
C ALA A 130 -25.55 12.88 15.37
N ARG A 131 -24.65 12.24 14.60
CA ARG A 131 -24.55 10.78 14.48
C ARG A 131 -25.89 10.14 14.06
N GLU A 132 -26.73 10.90 13.36
CA GLU A 132 -28.05 10.48 12.87
C GLU A 132 -27.89 9.79 11.51
N SER A 133 -28.48 8.60 11.34
CA SER A 133 -28.60 7.96 10.03
C SER A 133 -29.74 8.62 9.25
N LEU A 134 -29.38 9.33 8.17
CA LEU A 134 -30.31 10.09 7.34
C LEU A 134 -30.96 9.21 6.26
N LEU A 135 -30.22 8.22 5.75
CA LEU A 135 -30.71 7.27 4.76
C LEU A 135 -29.93 5.97 4.85
N VAL A 136 -30.65 4.86 4.76
CA VAL A 136 -30.09 3.55 4.41
C VAL A 136 -30.93 3.00 3.26
N ARG A 137 -30.33 2.89 2.07
CA ARG A 137 -31.04 2.39 0.89
C ARG A 137 -30.27 1.23 0.26
N ALA A 138 -30.97 0.15 -0.02
CA ALA A 138 -30.39 -1.05 -0.64
C ALA A 138 -30.73 -1.08 -2.14
N GLU A 139 -29.70 -1.24 -2.99
CA GLU A 139 -29.87 -1.42 -4.43
C GLU A 139 -28.94 -2.53 -4.92
N ARG A 140 -29.38 -3.29 -5.93
CA ARG A 140 -28.51 -4.29 -6.58
C ARG A 140 -27.36 -3.63 -7.34
N ARG A 141 -27.61 -2.45 -7.91
CA ARG A 141 -26.61 -1.62 -8.60
C ARG A 141 -26.87 -0.14 -8.32
N TRP A 142 -25.82 0.55 -7.91
CA TRP A 142 -25.79 2.00 -7.79
C TRP A 142 -25.19 2.63 -9.03
N SER A 143 -25.95 3.50 -9.69
CA SER A 143 -25.44 4.45 -10.68
C SER A 143 -25.26 5.81 -10.01
N SER A 144 -24.40 6.67 -10.57
CA SER A 144 -24.22 8.02 -10.05
C SER A 144 -25.53 8.82 -10.01
N SER A 145 -26.40 8.63 -11.01
CA SER A 145 -27.73 9.25 -11.03
C SER A 145 -28.62 8.82 -9.86
N ARG A 146 -28.59 7.53 -9.49
CA ARG A 146 -29.34 7.01 -8.34
C ARG A 146 -28.79 7.54 -7.02
N VAL A 147 -27.47 7.66 -6.90
CA VAL A 147 -26.84 8.26 -5.71
C VAL A 147 -27.24 9.72 -5.58
N ILE A 148 -27.14 10.51 -6.66
CA ILE A 148 -27.55 11.92 -6.66
C ILE A 148 -29.02 12.06 -6.28
N SER A 149 -29.90 11.26 -6.88
CA SER A 149 -31.34 11.30 -6.55
C SER A 149 -31.59 10.98 -5.09
N ALA A 150 -30.96 9.92 -4.55
CA ALA A 150 -31.12 9.55 -3.15
C ALA A 150 -30.61 10.63 -2.18
N LEU A 151 -29.51 11.30 -2.52
CA LEU A 151 -29.01 12.44 -1.75
C LEU A 151 -29.97 13.63 -1.84
N ALA A 152 -30.47 13.95 -3.03
CA ALA A 152 -31.41 15.04 -3.26
C ALA A 152 -32.71 14.84 -2.48
N ASP A 153 -33.25 13.62 -2.46
CA ASP A 153 -34.46 13.29 -1.69
C ASP A 153 -34.27 13.61 -0.19
N VAL A 154 -33.11 13.27 0.37
CA VAL A 154 -32.78 13.58 1.77
C VAL A 154 -32.56 15.07 1.98
N MET A 155 -31.93 15.76 1.02
CA MET A 155 -31.73 17.21 1.09
C MET A 155 -33.05 17.98 1.13
N VAL A 156 -34.06 17.52 0.39
CA VAL A 156 -35.42 18.09 0.43
C VAL A 156 -36.05 17.93 1.81
N MET A 157 -35.84 16.79 2.48
CA MET A 157 -36.46 16.50 3.78
C MET A 157 -35.72 17.09 4.98
N LYS A 158 -34.39 17.12 4.95
CA LYS A 158 -33.53 17.43 6.11
C LYS A 158 -32.75 18.73 5.96
N GLY A 159 -32.84 19.37 4.80
CA GLY A 159 -32.02 20.52 4.43
C GLY A 159 -30.74 20.10 3.71
N VAL A 160 -30.08 21.09 3.11
CA VAL A 160 -28.87 20.89 2.31
C VAL A 160 -27.65 20.95 3.23
N PRO A 161 -26.73 19.96 3.20
CA PRO A 161 -25.53 20.04 4.02
C PRO A 161 -24.53 21.05 3.48
N GLU A 162 -23.68 21.62 4.34
CA GLU A 162 -22.57 22.48 3.86
C GLU A 162 -21.48 21.66 3.17
N HIS A 163 -21.22 20.46 3.68
CA HIS A 163 -20.18 19.57 3.16
C HIS A 163 -20.67 18.13 3.03
N LEU A 164 -20.29 17.50 1.91
CA LEU A 164 -20.51 16.08 1.67
C LEU A 164 -19.16 15.35 1.63
N ARG A 165 -19.02 14.31 2.45
CA ARG A 165 -17.83 13.46 2.54
C ARG A 165 -18.14 12.08 2.02
N SER A 166 -17.32 11.61 1.09
CA SER A 166 -17.34 10.23 0.62
C SER A 166 -16.12 9.51 1.19
N ASP A 167 -16.34 8.33 1.77
CA ASP A 167 -15.27 7.47 2.27
C ASP A 167 -14.80 6.45 1.22
N ILE A 168 -15.11 6.71 -0.05
CA ILE A 168 -14.80 5.80 -1.14
C ILE A 168 -13.29 5.81 -1.38
N VAL A 169 -12.58 4.90 -0.71
CA VAL A 169 -11.32 4.36 -1.22
C VAL A 169 -11.71 3.58 -2.48
N LEU A 170 -11.84 4.26 -3.62
CA LEU A 170 -11.78 3.57 -4.90
C LEU A 170 -10.38 2.96 -4.93
N THR A 171 -10.32 1.64 -4.79
CA THR A 171 -9.15 0.82 -5.05
C THR A 171 -8.60 1.26 -6.41
N GLN A 172 -7.52 2.04 -6.39
CA GLN A 172 -6.77 2.42 -7.57
C GLN A 172 -6.03 1.17 -8.07
N GLU A 173 -6.74 0.25 -8.72
CA GLU A 173 -6.09 -0.59 -9.72
C GLU A 173 -5.90 0.28 -10.96
N GLY A 174 -4.66 0.71 -11.15
CA GLY A 174 -4.25 1.46 -12.33
C GLY A 174 -4.52 0.65 -13.59
N LYS A 175 -5.52 1.07 -14.35
CA LYS A 175 -5.50 0.96 -15.81
C LYS A 175 -5.66 2.37 -16.36
N ALA A 176 -4.60 2.80 -17.04
CA ALA A 176 -4.52 4.07 -17.72
C ALA A 176 -5.63 4.16 -18.78
N GLY A 177 -6.31 5.31 -18.81
CA GLY A 177 -7.17 5.70 -19.94
C GLY A 177 -8.68 5.67 -19.68
N GLU A 178 -9.18 6.33 -18.64
CA GLU A 178 -10.60 6.72 -18.61
C GLU A 178 -10.72 8.09 -17.92
N LYS A 179 -11.32 9.06 -18.64
CA LYS A 179 -11.38 10.48 -18.26
C LYS A 179 -11.99 10.66 -16.87
N ARG A 180 -11.25 11.38 -16.00
CA ARG A 180 -11.77 11.89 -14.73
C ARG A 180 -13.04 12.72 -15.00
N ARG A 181 -14.21 12.18 -14.65
CA ARG A 181 -15.44 12.97 -14.54
C ARG A 181 -15.68 13.25 -13.06
N SER A 182 -15.29 14.45 -12.64
CA SER A 182 -15.82 15.07 -11.43
C SER A 182 -17.35 15.09 -11.52
N LEU A 183 -18.02 14.58 -10.50
CA LEU A 183 -19.47 14.71 -10.36
C LEU A 183 -19.77 16.12 -9.87
N SER A 184 -19.88 17.09 -10.78
CA SER A 184 -20.42 18.41 -10.45
C SER A 184 -21.92 18.26 -10.15
N ILE A 185 -22.32 18.42 -8.89
CA ILE A 185 -23.72 18.56 -8.50
C ILE A 185 -24.15 19.99 -8.88
N PRO A 186 -25.31 20.20 -9.53
CA PRO A 186 -25.73 21.49 -10.08
C PRO A 186 -26.00 22.61 -9.05
N TYR A 187 -25.86 22.34 -7.75
CA TYR A 187 -26.12 23.30 -6.66
C TYR A 187 -24.84 23.94 -6.08
N GLY A 188 -23.84 24.23 -6.91
CA GLY A 188 -22.64 24.98 -6.47
C GLY A 188 -21.77 24.29 -5.40
N MET A 189 -22.00 23.01 -5.09
CA MET A 189 -21.18 22.25 -4.14
C MET A 189 -19.88 21.78 -4.80
N CYS A 190 -18.76 22.35 -4.34
CA CYS A 190 -17.44 21.86 -4.69
C CYS A 190 -17.21 20.51 -3.98
N LEU A 191 -17.12 19.42 -4.74
CA LEU A 191 -16.58 18.15 -4.23
C LEU A 191 -15.11 18.38 -3.89
N THR A 192 -14.80 18.86 -2.69
CA THR A 192 -13.43 19.01 -2.23
C THR A 192 -12.86 17.64 -1.93
N THR A 193 -12.30 16.97 -2.94
CA THR A 193 -11.04 16.28 -2.73
C THR A 193 -10.00 17.37 -2.53
N THR A 194 -9.58 17.61 -1.30
CA THR A 194 -8.51 18.55 -0.96
C THR A 194 -7.22 18.10 -1.67
N VAL A 195 -7.00 18.64 -2.87
CA VAL A 195 -5.70 18.66 -3.52
C VAL A 195 -5.12 20.02 -3.12
N PRO A 196 -4.04 20.07 -2.31
CA PRO A 196 -3.40 21.36 -2.03
C PRO A 196 -2.82 21.91 -3.34
N PRO A 197 -3.01 23.20 -3.65
CA PRO A 197 -2.44 23.79 -4.86
C PRO A 197 -0.91 23.89 -4.73
N SER A 198 -0.22 23.38 -5.74
CA SER A 198 1.22 23.53 -5.92
C SER A 198 1.53 24.83 -6.65
N GLY A 199 2.50 25.61 -6.13
CA GLY A 199 3.17 26.74 -6.79
C GLY A 199 2.59 28.12 -6.46
N PHE A 200 3.34 29.20 -6.29
CA PHE A 200 4.72 29.51 -6.70
C PHE A 200 5.11 30.91 -6.10
N HIS A 201 6.38 31.08 -5.66
CA HIS A 201 7.18 32.33 -5.43
C HIS A 201 6.64 33.47 -4.51
N GLU A 202 7.40 34.24 -3.71
CA GLU A 202 8.79 34.75 -3.77
C GLU A 202 9.43 34.92 -2.36
N GLN A 203 10.72 34.58 -2.28
CA GLN A 203 11.87 35.33 -1.71
C GLN A 203 11.79 36.07 -0.36
N GLY A 204 12.82 35.84 0.46
CA GLY A 204 13.17 36.67 1.61
C GLY A 204 14.17 35.99 2.55
N LEU A 205 15.43 35.86 2.12
CA LEU A 205 16.56 35.63 3.04
C LEU A 205 16.67 36.79 4.05
N SER A 206 17.02 36.49 5.30
CA SER A 206 18.17 37.07 6.04
C SER A 206 17.90 37.04 7.56
N VAL A 207 18.48 36.08 8.30
CA VAL A 207 19.68 36.20 9.18
C VAL A 207 19.33 36.58 10.63
N ARG A 208 19.66 35.64 11.53
CA ARG A 208 19.83 35.75 13.00
C ARG A 208 20.80 36.88 13.39
N PRO A 209 20.86 37.37 14.65
CA PRO A 209 21.02 36.59 15.89
C PRO A 209 19.71 36.14 16.54
#